data_AF-A0A1A6GRD8-F1
#
_entry.id   AF-A0A1A6GRD8-F1
#
_cell.length_a   1.000
_cell.length_b   1.000
_cell.length_c   1.000
_cell.angle_alpha   90.00
_cell.angle_beta   90.00
_cell.angle_gamma   90.00
#
_symmetry.space_group_name_H-M   'P 1'
#
loop_
_entity.id
_entity.type
_entity.pdbx_description
1 polymer ?
#
loop_
_entity_poly.entity_id
_entity_poly.type
_entity_poly.pdbx_seq_one_letter_code
_entity_poly.pdbx_strand_id
1 'polypeptide(L)' 'VSGTMYNTGRHVSLRLDKEHLVNISGGPMTYSHRLEEIRLHFGSEDSQGSEHLLNGQAFSGE' A
#
# COMPACT_ATOMS: atom_id res chain seq x y z
N VAL A 1 9.63 9.98 -9.64
CA VAL A 1 9.56 8.94 -8.61
C VAL A 1 9.43 7.61 -9.33
N SER A 2 10.30 6.65 -9.02
CA SER A 2 10.37 5.33 -9.66
C SER A 2 10.60 4.25 -8.60
N GLY A 3 10.33 3.00 -8.96
CA GLY A 3 10.49 1.86 -8.07
C GLY A 3 10.34 0.54 -8.82
N THR A 4 10.60 -0.55 -8.11
CA THR A 4 10.50 -1.92 -8.63
C THR A 4 9.33 -2.65 -8.00
N MET A 5 8.53 -3.34 -8.82
CA MET A 5 7.47 -4.22 -8.34
C MET A 5 7.98 -5.65 -8.17
N TYR A 6 7.62 -6.27 -7.05
CA TYR A 6 7.99 -7.62 -6.68
C TYR A 6 6.75 -8.48 -6.45
N ASN A 7 6.70 -9.64 -7.09
CA ASN A 7 5.78 -10.70 -6.69
C ASN A 7 6.47 -11.52 -5.58
N THR A 8 5.92 -11.50 -4.37
CA THR A 8 6.49 -12.20 -3.20
C THR A 8 5.94 -13.62 -3.03
N GLY A 9 5.02 -14.06 -3.90
CA GLY A 9 4.23 -15.27 -3.73
C GLY A 9 3.04 -15.12 -2.77
N ARG A 10 2.92 -13.97 -2.08
CA ARG A 10 1.78 -13.65 -1.20
C ARG A 10 1.05 -12.37 -1.60
N HIS A 11 1.79 -11.36 -2.06
CA HIS A 11 1.25 -10.06 -2.49
C HIS A 11 2.21 -9.44 -3.52
N VAL A 12 1.76 -8.37 -4.16
CA VAL A 12 2.61 -7.53 -5.00
C VAL A 12 3.10 -6.35 -4.15
N SER A 13 4.42 -6.15 -4.11
CA SER A 13 5.05 -5.03 -3.42
C SER A 13 5.72 -4.08 -4.40
N LEU A 14 5.45 -2.78 -4.29
CA LEU A 14 6.23 -1.73 -4.95
C LEU A 14 7.24 -1.15 -3.96
N ARG A 15 8.53 -1.26 -4.26
CA ARG A 15 9.61 -0.62 -3.47
C ARG A 15 10.19 0.56 -4.25
N LEU A 16 10.28 1.71 -3.60
CA LEU A 16 10.78 2.94 -4.21
C LEU A 16 12.30 2.93 -4.31
N ASP A 17 12.81 3.55 -5.37
CA ASP A 17 14.26 3.74 -5.53
C ASP A 17 14.80 4.66 -4.44
N LYS A 18 15.95 4.31 -3.87
CA LYS A 18 16.48 5.02 -2.68
C LYS A 18 16.88 6.47 -2.94
N GLU A 19 17.09 6.82 -4.21
CA GLU A 19 17.47 8.18 -4.66
C GLU A 19 16.30 9.17 -4.64
N HIS A 20 15.06 8.67 -4.77
CA HIS A 20 13.87 9.52 -4.81
C HIS A 20 13.11 9.40 -3.49
N LEU A 21 13.39 10.33 -2.57
CA LEU A 21 12.81 10.35 -1.23
C LEU A 21 11.35 10.79 -1.28
N VAL A 22 10.45 9.93 -0.81
CA VAL A 22 9.04 10.27 -0.56
C VAL A 22 8.79 10.18 0.93
N ASN A 23 8.29 11.26 1.52
CA ASN A 23 7.99 11.35 2.94
C ASN A 23 6.50 11.62 3.16
N ILE A 24 5.98 11.09 4.25
CA ILE A 24 4.61 11.27 4.73
C ILE A 24 4.70 11.97 6.09
N SER A 25 3.91 13.03 6.28
CA SER A 25 3.88 13.83 7.51
C SER A 25 2.53 14.52 7.70
N GLY A 26 2.25 14.98 8.92
CA GLY A 26 1.01 15.67 9.27
C GLY A 26 -0.06 14.73 9.86
N GLY A 27 -1.29 15.22 9.98
CA GLY A 27 -2.38 14.47 10.60
C GLY A 27 -2.05 14.06 12.05
N PRO A 28 -2.34 12.82 12.47
CA PRO A 28 -2.03 12.34 13.82
C PRO A 28 -0.54 11.98 14.04
N MET A 29 0.33 12.15 13.04
CA MET A 29 1.74 11.74 13.12
C MET A 29 2.63 12.81 13.75
N THR A 30 3.49 12.42 14.71
CA THR A 30 4.43 13.34 15.39
C THR A 30 5.66 13.68 14.54
N TYR A 31 6.05 12.81 13.61
CA TYR A 31 7.26 12.96 12.80
C TYR A 31 6.99 12.72 11.31
N SER A 32 7.99 13.02 10.48
CA SER A 32 7.99 12.67 9.07
C SER A 32 8.55 11.26 8.89
N HIS A 33 7.83 10.42 8.15
CA HIS A 33 8.19 9.03 7.87
C HIS A 33 8.49 8.86 6.39
N ARG A 34 9.53 8.10 6.08
CA ARG A 34 9.89 7.78 4.71
C ARG A 34 9.08 6.60 4.21
N LEU A 35 8.50 6.72 3.01
CA LEU A 35 7.85 5.62 2.33
C LEU A 35 8.89 4.62 1.81
N GLU A 36 8.76 3.36 2.22
CA GLU A 36 9.69 2.28 1.87
C GLU A 36 9.08 1.29 0.87
N GLU A 37 7.85 0.86 1.14
CA GLU A 37 7.15 -0.16 0.35
C GLU A 37 5.64 0.14 0.37
N ILE A 38 5.00 -0.10 -0.78
CA ILE A 38 3.53 -0.20 -0.90
C ILE A 38 3.21 -1.66 -1.21
N ARG A 39 2.23 -2.24 -0.52
CA ARG A 39 1.73 -3.59 -0.78
C ARG A 39 0.29 -3.50 -1.24
N LEU A 40 -0.07 -4.33 -2.20
CA LEU A 40 -1.44 -4.42 -2.70
C LEU A 40 -2.07 -5.73 -2.25
N HIS A 41 -3.26 -5.62 -1.69
CA HIS A 41 -4.16 -6.72 -1.35
C HIS A 41 -5.39 -6.60 -2.24
N PHE A 42 -5.81 -7.70 -2.87
CA PHE A 42 -6.97 -7.70 -3.76
C PHE A 42 -7.64 -9.08 -3.74
N GLY A 43 -8.96 -9.08 -3.98
CA GLY A 43 -9.74 -10.30 -4.03
C GLY A 43 -9.79 -10.91 -5.43
N SER A 44 -10.39 -12.09 -5.54
CA SER A 44 -10.68 -12.71 -6.83
C SER A 44 -11.90 -12.12 -7.53
N GLU A 45 -12.68 -11.29 -6.83
CA GLU A 45 -13.87 -10.61 -7.33
C GLU A 45 -13.91 -9.17 -6.81
N ASP A 46 -14.56 -8.27 -7.53
CA ASP A 46 -14.58 -6.84 -7.19
C ASP A 46 -15.30 -6.52 -5.87
N SER A 47 -16.10 -7.46 -5.35
CA SER A 47 -16.83 -7.35 -4.09
C SER A 47 -15.98 -7.65 -2.84
N GLN A 48 -14.71 -8.07 -3.03
CA GLN A 48 -13.82 -8.53 -1.96
C GLN A 48 -12.37 -8.15 -2.24
N GLY A 49 -11.56 -8.00 -1.19
CA GLY A 49 -10.11 -7.77 -1.33
C GLY A 49 -9.51 -6.80 -0.35
N SER A 50 -10.27 -5.78 0.08
CA SER A 50 -9.83 -4.88 1.14
C SER A 50 -9.70 -5.64 2.47
N GLU A 51 -8.72 -5.25 3.28
CA GLU A 51 -8.54 -5.83 4.62
C GLU A 51 -9.48 -5.13 5.61
N HIS A 52 -9.65 -3.82 5.45
CA HIS A 52 -10.64 -3.04 6.19
C HIS A 52 -12.02 -3.05 5.51
N LEU A 53 -13.06 -2.95 6.34
CA LEU A 53 -14.45 -2.81 5.90
C LEU A 53 -14.99 -1.43 6.29
N LEU A 54 -15.84 -0.86 5.44
CA LEU A 54 -16.59 0.34 5.78
C LEU A 54 -18.07 -0.03 5.96
N ASN A 55 -18.59 0.14 7.18
CA ASN A 55 -19.97 -0.25 7.53
C ASN A 55 -20.30 -1.71 7.18
N GLY A 56 -19.31 -2.60 7.26
CA GLY A 56 -19.44 -4.02 6.91
C GLY A 56 -19.27 -4.34 5.43
N GLN A 57 -19.07 -3.34 4.57
CA GLN A 57 -18.83 -3.51 3.14
C GLN A 57 -17.33 -3.59 2.83
N ALA A 58 -16.94 -4.61 2.05
CA ALA A 58 -15.59 -4.75 1.50
C ALA A 58 -15.47 -4.03 0.15
N PHE A 59 -14.23 -3.70 -0.22
CA PHE A 59 -13.85 -3.18 -1.53
C PHE A 59 -12.93 -4.16 -2.26
N SER A 60 -12.66 -3.91 -3.53
CA SER A 60 -11.92 -4.82 -4.41
C SER A 60 -10.45 -5.03 -4.00
N GLY A 61 -9.90 -4.11 -3.20
CA GLY A 61 -8.52 -4.17 -2.73
C GLY A 61 -8.15 -3.01 -1.79
N GLU A 62 -6.94 -3.08 -1.25
CA GLU A 62 -6.29 -2.11 -0.36
C GLU A 62 -4.79 -2.02 -0.66
#